data_AF-A0AAN8XP68-F1
#
_entry.id   AF-A0AAN8XP68-F1
#
_cell.length_a   1.000
_cell.length_b   1.000
_cell.length_c   1.000
_cell.angle_alpha   90.00
_cell.angle_beta   90.00
_cell.angle_gamma   90.00
#
_symmetry.space_group_name_H-M   'P 1'
#
loop_
_entity.id
_entity.type
_entity.pdbx_description
1 polymer ?
#
loop_
_entity_poly.entity_id
_entity_poly.type
_entity_poly.pdbx_seq_one_letter_code
_entity_poly.pdbx_strand_id
1 'polypeptide(L)' 'MDQIAALHWIQENIAVFGGDPTNVTVLGHGTGAACVNFLMASSAVPDDNRRDIKMP' A
#
# COMPACT_ATOMS: atom_id res chain seq x y z
N MET A 1 4.83 9.48 7.25
CA MET A 1 6.00 8.59 7.08
C MET A 1 5.67 7.17 7.51
N ASP A 2 4.93 6.98 8.60
CA ASP A 2 4.64 5.65 9.17
C ASP A 2 3.89 4.71 8.25
N GLN A 3 2.92 5.22 7.48
CA GLN A 3 2.14 4.38 6.55
C GLN A 3 2.98 3.90 5.37
N ILE A 4 3.95 4.70 4.90
CA ILE A 4 4.85 4.30 3.82
C ILE A 4 5.83 3.25 4.34
N ALA A 5 6.39 3.44 5.54
CA ALA A 5 7.26 2.46 6.18
C ALA A 5 6.53 1.13 6.44
N ALA A 6 5.26 1.19 6.87
CA ALA A 6 4.44 0.00 7.06
C ALA A 6 4.20 -0.75 5.74
N LEU A 7 3.93 -0.04 4.63
CA LEU A 7 3.77 -0.68 3.33
C LEU A 7 5.06 -1.33 2.84
N HIS A 8 6.22 -0.67 3.02
CA HIS A 8 7.51 -1.27 2.72
C HIS A 8 7.75 -2.54 3.54
N TRP A 9 7.47 -2.51 4.85
CA TRP A 9 7.61 -3.69 5.69
C TRP A 9 6.68 -4.82 5.23
N ILE A 10 5.42 -4.51 4.91
CA ILE A 10 4.48 -5.50 4.37
C ILE A 10 5.03 -6.11 3.08
N GLN A 11 5.49 -5.28 2.13
CA GLN A 11 6.00 -5.76 0.85
C GLN A 11 7.23 -6.68 1.01
N GLU A 12 8.11 -6.41 1.98
CA GLU A 12 9.28 -7.24 2.25
C GLU A 12 8.95 -8.55 3.00
N ASN A 13 7.87 -8.57 3.80
CA ASN A 13 7.61 -9.66 4.75
C ASN A 13 6.39 -10.52 4.42
N ILE A 14 5.45 -10.05 3.60
CA ILE A 14 4.17 -10.75 3.35
C ILE A 14 4.34 -12.10 2.66
N ALA A 15 5.43 -12.28 1.89
CA ALA A 15 5.79 -13.56 1.29
C ALA A 15 5.98 -14.68 2.33
N VAL A 16 6.49 -14.36 3.52
CA VAL A 16 6.69 -15.33 4.62
C VAL A 16 5.36 -15.80 5.19
N PHE A 17 4.32 -14.97 5.12
CA PHE A 17 2.96 -15.30 5.55
C PHE A 17 2.12 -15.98 4.44
N GLY A 18 2.74 -16.29 3.29
CA GLY A 18 2.05 -16.89 2.14
C GLY A 18 1.23 -15.91 1.31
N GLY A 19 1.42 -14.61 1.50
CA GLY A 19 0.83 -13.57 0.67
C GLY A 19 1.73 -13.18 -0.51
N ASP A 20 1.15 -12.51 -1.50
CA ASP A 20 1.87 -12.04 -2.68
C ASP A 20 2.30 -10.57 -2.48
N PRO A 21 3.61 -10.26 -2.40
CA PRO A 21 4.09 -8.90 -2.23
C PRO A 21 3.82 -8.00 -3.45
N THR A 22 3.47 -8.60 -4.60
CA THR A 22 3.11 -7.89 -5.85
C THR A 22 1.61 -7.67 -6.01
N ASN A 23 0.82 -8.05 -5.00
CA ASN A 23 -0.63 -7.92 -5.03
C ASN A 23 -1.18 -7.59 -3.62
N VAL A 24 -0.89 -6.38 -3.15
CA VAL A 24 -1.25 -5.90 -1.80
C VAL A 24 -2.34 -4.83 -1.87
N THR A 25 -3.59 -5.21 -1.57
CA THR A 25 -4.71 -4.25 -1.53
C THR A 25 -4.79 -3.51 -0.19
N VAL A 26 -4.70 -2.18 -0.24
CA VAL A 26 -4.86 -1.31 0.94
C VAL A 26 -6.27 -0.71 0.95
N LEU A 27 -7.02 -0.96 2.03
CA LEU A 27 -8.37 -0.42 2.23
C LEU A 27 -8.38 0.58 3.38
N GLY A 28 -9.16 1.65 3.23
CA GLY A 28 -9.33 2.66 4.26
C GLY A 28 -10.77 3.20 4.28
N HIS A 29 -11.28 3.56 5.45
CA HIS A 29 -12.61 4.14 5.63
C HIS A 29 -12.52 5.52 6.31
N GLY A 30 -13.35 6.47 5.89
CA GLY A 30 -13.32 7.85 6.40
C GLY A 30 -11.96 8.52 6.18
N THR A 31 -11.31 8.98 7.25
CA THR A 31 -9.96 9.57 7.21
C THR A 31 -8.91 8.58 6.68
N GLY A 32 -9.11 7.27 6.88
CA GLY A 32 -8.25 6.24 6.32
C GLY A 32 -8.29 6.19 4.79
N ALA A 33 -9.43 6.50 4.16
CA ALA A 33 -9.54 6.58 2.70
C ALA A 33 -8.74 7.76 2.13
N ALA A 34 -8.69 8.89 2.85
CA ALA A 34 -7.87 10.03 2.48
C ALA A 34 -6.37 9.69 2.55
N CYS A 35 -5.95 8.89 3.53
CA CYS A 35 -4.58 8.41 3.62
C CYS A 35 -4.22 7.45 2.47
N VAL A 36 -5.11 6.52 2.13
CA VAL A 36 -4.94 5.63 0.95
C VAL A 36 -4.82 6.45 -0.34
N ASN A 37 -5.65 7.48 -0.50
CA ASN A 37 -5.56 8.41 -1.63
C ASN A 37 -4.23 9.19 -1.64
N PHE A 38 -3.72 9.59 -0.47
CA PHE A 38 -2.44 10.28 -0.35
C PHE A 38 -1.26 9.37 -0.70
N LEU A 39 -1.31 8.09 -0.31
CA LEU A 39 -0.32 7.08 -0.67
C LEU A 39 -0.32 6.84 -2.19
N MET A 40 -1.50 6.78 -2.82
CA MET A 40 -1.65 6.68 -4.27
C MET A 40 -1.14 7.89 -5.06
N ALA A 41 -1.39 9.09 -4.52
CA ALA A 41 -0.99 10.35 -5.13
C ALA A 41 0.50 10.66 -4.90
N SER A 42 1.11 10.10 -3.85
CA SER A 42 2.51 10.32 -3.52
C SER A 42 3.43 9.67 -4.55
N SER A 43 4.30 10.47 -5.16
CA SER A 43 5.39 10.00 -6.03
C SER A 43 6.48 9.23 -5.30
N ALA A 44 6.38 9.10 -3.98
CA ALA A 44 7.25 8.23 -3.18
C ALA A 44 6.91 6.75 -3.34
N VAL A 45 5.72 6.44 -3.88
CA VAL A 45 5.33 5.09 -4.29
C VAL A 45 5.82 4.90 -5.73
N PRO A 46 6.86 4.08 -5.99
CA PRO A 46 7.32 3.80 -7.35
C PRO A 46 6.17 3.21 -8.18
N ASP A 47 6.16 3.46 -9.49
CA ASP A 47 5.06 3.11 -10.41
C ASP A 47 4.59 1.64 -10.32
N ASP A 48 5.49 0.75 -9.92
CA ASP A 48 5.23 -0.66 -9.60
C ASP A 48 4.13 -0.83 -8.53
N ASN A 49 4.24 -0.10 -7.40
CA ASN A 49 3.28 -0.14 -6.28
C ASN A 49 1.97 0.62 -6.54
N ARG A 50 1.85 1.33 -7.67
CA ARG A 50 0.64 2.11 -8.00
C ARG A 50 -0.51 1.24 -8.52
N ARG A 51 -0.20 0.00 -8.95
CA ARG A 51 -1.19 -0.99 -9.40
C ARG A 51 -1.86 -1.73 -8.24
N ASP A 52 -1.22 -1.74 -7.07
CA ASP A 52 -1.62 -2.47 -5.87
C ASP A 52 -2.75 -1.81 -5.06
N ILE A 53 -2.91 -0.49 -5.15
CA ILE A 53 -3.90 0.22 -4.34
C ILE A 53 -5.17 0.43 -5.17
N LYS A 54 -6.04 -0.59 -5.16
CA LYS A 54 -7.36 -0.54 -5.80
C LYS A 54 -8.41 -0.08 -4.77
N MET A 55 -9.12 1.02 -5.05
CA MET A 55 -10.37 1.31 -4.35
C MET A 55 -11.50 0.42 -4.95
N PRO A 56 -12.33 -0.23 -4.12
CA PRO A 56 -13.56 -0.88 -4.60
C PRO A 56 -14.59 0.14 -5.09
#